data_AF-A0A928VVC6-F1
#
_entry.id   AF-A0A928VVC6-F1
#
_cell.length_a   1.000
_cell.length_b   1.000
_cell.length_c   1.000
_cell.angle_alpha   90.00
_cell.angle_beta   90.00
_cell.angle_gamma   90.00
#
_symmetry.space_group_name_H-M   'P 1'
#
loop_
_entity.id
_entity.type
_entity.pdbx_description
1 polymer ?
#
loop_
_entity_poly.entity_id
_entity_poly.type
_entity_poly.pdbx_seq_one_letter_code
_entity_poly.pdbx_strand_id
1 'polypeptide(L)' 'MSKNNVTFRLDREKRAALDAIAASTDRNLSYVLNEAISLYLEIHQWHLAEIRQSLAEADAGDFASDAEVEAVFEKLTHAH' A
#
# COMPACT_ATOMS: atom_id res chain seq x y z
N MET A 1 -19.74 6.64 12.57
CA MET A 1 -19.22 5.31 12.24
C MET A 1 -19.51 4.37 13.39
N SER A 2 -20.15 3.22 13.14
CA SER A 2 -20.33 2.17 14.16
C SER A 2 -19.00 1.46 14.43
N LYS A 3 -18.72 1.13 15.69
CA LYS A 3 -17.55 0.34 16.08
C LYS A 3 -17.92 -1.13 16.06
N ASN A 4 -17.11 -1.96 15.41
CA ASN A 4 -17.24 -3.42 15.41
C ASN A 4 -16.04 -4.04 16.12
N ASN A 5 -16.28 -5.06 16.94
CA ASN A 5 -15.21 -5.78 17.63
C ASN A 5 -14.81 -7.01 16.81
N VAL A 6 -13.50 -7.24 16.68
CA VAL A 6 -12.91 -8.40 16.02
C VAL A 6 -11.94 -9.07 16.99
N THR A 7 -12.06 -10.39 17.14
CA THR A 7 -11.13 -11.20 17.94
C THR A 7 -10.24 -12.01 17.01
N PHE A 8 -8.93 -11.93 17.20
CA PHE A 8 -7.95 -12.69 16.42
C PHE A 8 -6.83 -13.19 17.32
N ARG A 9 -6.09 -14.20 16.84
CA ARG A 9 -4.94 -14.77 17.55
C ARG A 9 -3.66 -14.13 17.05
N LEU A 10 -2.80 -13.76 17.98
CA LEU A 10 -1.42 -13.34 17.73
C LEU A 10 -0.50 -14.33 18.42
N ASP A 11 0.59 -14.68 17.75
CA ASP A 11 1.71 -15.32 18.44
C ASP A 11 2.33 -14.35 19.46
N ARG A 12 3.08 -14.93 20.40
CA ARG A 12 3.64 -14.20 21.54
C ARG A 12 4.64 -13.13 21.10
N GLU A 13 5.40 -13.41 20.06
CA GLU A 13 6.47 -12.55 19.55
C GLU A 13 5.90 -11.28 18.93
N LYS A 14 4.90 -11.42 18.04
CA LYS A 14 4.19 -10.27 17.46
C LYS A 14 3.50 -9.44 18.52
N ARG A 15 2.87 -10.08 19.51
CA ARG A 15 2.24 -9.36 20.62
C ARG A 15 3.27 -8.50 21.38
N ALA A 16 4.42 -9.07 21.72
CA ALA A 16 5.46 -8.35 22.43
C ALA A 16 6.02 -7.17 21.61
N ALA A 17 6.21 -7.36 20.31
CA ALA A 17 6.66 -6.29 19.41
C ALA A 17 5.65 -5.12 19.34
N LEU A 18 4.35 -5.42 19.23
CA LEU A 18 3.29 -4.41 19.21
C LEU A 18 3.18 -3.66 20.54
N ASP A 19 3.31 -4.37 21.67
CA ASP A 19 3.32 -3.74 22.99
C ASP A 19 4.52 -2.79 23.16
N ALA A 20 5.70 -3.15 22.63
CA ALA A 20 6.87 -2.27 22.65
C ALA A 20 6.68 -0.99 21.83
N ILE A 21 6.04 -1.09 20.65
CA ILE A 21 5.68 0.08 19.81
C ILE A 21 4.66 0.97 20.55
N ALA A 22 3.67 0.36 21.19
CA ALA A 22 2.67 1.10 21.96
C ALA A 22 3.33 1.87 23.10
N ALA A 23 4.25 1.24 23.84
CA ALA A 23 4.99 1.86 24.93
C ALA A 23 5.90 2.99 24.47
N SER A 24 6.61 2.85 23.34
CA SER A 24 7.51 3.88 22.83
C SER A 24 6.79 5.11 22.27
N THR A 25 5.51 4.97 21.91
CA THR A 25 4.69 6.05 21.33
C THR A 25 3.68 6.66 22.30
N ASP A 26 3.67 6.23 23.58
CA ASP A 26 2.66 6.60 24.58
C ASP A 26 1.23 6.34 24.06
N ARG A 27 1.02 5.14 23.52
CA ARG A 27 -0.24 4.65 22.97
C ARG A 27 -0.62 3.31 23.57
N ASN A 28 -1.88 2.93 23.37
CA ASN A 28 -2.35 1.60 23.73
C ASN A 28 -2.28 0.64 22.53
N LEU A 29 -2.33 -0.66 22.82
CA LEU A 29 -2.27 -1.70 21.79
C LEU A 29 -3.39 -1.55 20.74
N SER A 30 -4.59 -1.13 21.14
CA SER A 30 -5.70 -0.93 20.21
C SER A 30 -5.40 0.15 19.18
N TYR A 31 -4.75 1.24 19.56
CA TYR A 31 -4.33 2.30 18.64
C TYR A 31 -3.35 1.74 17.61
N VAL A 32 -2.29 1.08 18.05
CA VAL A 32 -1.25 0.50 17.18
C VAL A 32 -1.85 -0.54 16.23
N LEU A 33 -2.79 -1.37 16.71
CA LEU A 33 -3.47 -2.35 15.87
C LEU A 33 -4.35 -1.70 14.79
N ASN A 34 -5.07 -0.63 15.13
CA ASN A 34 -5.87 0.09 14.13
C ASN A 34 -4.97 0.74 13.09
N GLU A 35 -3.87 1.37 13.50
CA GLU A 35 -2.90 1.98 12.60
C GLU A 35 -2.27 0.94 11.65
N ALA A 36 -1.85 -0.21 12.18
CA ALA A 36 -1.31 -1.30 11.36
C ALA A 36 -2.32 -1.82 10.34
N ILE A 37 -3.59 -1.96 10.73
CA ILE A 37 -4.68 -2.37 9.82
C ILE A 37 -4.92 -1.30 8.75
N SER A 38 -4.94 -0.02 9.11
CA SER A 38 -5.11 1.08 8.15
C SER A 38 -4.00 1.08 7.10
N LEU A 39 -2.74 0.97 7.52
CA LEU A 39 -1.59 0.91 6.60
C LEU A 39 -1.67 -0.32 5.69
N TYR A 40 -2.04 -1.48 6.23
CA TYR A 40 -2.23 -2.69 5.44
C TYR A 40 -3.33 -2.50 4.39
N LEU A 41 -4.49 -1.97 4.79
CA LEU A 41 -5.60 -1.72 3.87
C LEU A 41 -5.24 -0.69 2.79
N GLU A 42 -4.52 0.37 3.14
CA GLU A 42 -4.08 1.40 2.20
C GLU A 42 -3.18 0.82 1.10
N ILE A 43 -2.15 0.07 1.49
CA ILE A 43 -1.22 -0.60 0.56
C ILE A 43 -2.00 -1.52 -0.38
N HIS A 44 -2.90 -2.34 0.15
CA HIS A 44 -3.64 -3.32 -0.64
C HIS A 44 -4.72 -2.67 -1.52
N GLN A 45 -5.37 -1.61 -1.07
CA GLN A 45 -6.36 -0.89 -1.88
C GLN A 45 -5.70 -0.17 -3.05
N TRP A 46 -4.54 0.46 -2.81
CA TRP A 46 -3.76 1.07 -3.89
C TRP A 46 -3.34 0.04 -4.93
N HIS A 47 -2.72 -1.08 -4.53
CA HIS A 47 -2.34 -2.16 -5.46
C HIS A 47 -3.54 -2.70 -6.26
N LEU A 48 -4.68 -2.93 -5.60
CA LEU A 48 -5.86 -3.45 -6.28
C LEU A 48 -6.46 -2.43 -7.26
N ALA A 49 -6.39 -1.14 -6.95
CA ALA A 49 -6.82 -0.08 -7.85
C ALA A 49 -5.91 0.01 -9.07
N GLU A 50 -4.60 0.00 -8.87
CA GLU A 50 -3.60 0.06 -9.93
C GLU A 50 -3.71 -1.13 -10.88
N ILE A 51 -3.79 -2.36 -10.37
CA ILE A 51 -3.97 -3.57 -11.21
C ILE A 51 -5.24 -3.46 -12.06
N ARG A 52 -6.36 -3.01 -11.47
CA ARG A 52 -7.62 -2.85 -12.21
C ARG A 52 -7.52 -1.77 -13.28
N GLN A 53 -6.84 -0.67 -12.98
CA GLN A 53 -6.63 0.42 -13.93
C GLN A 53 -5.76 -0.02 -15.10
N SER A 54 -4.60 -0.63 -14.83
CA SER A 54 -3.70 -1.10 -15.90
C SER A 54 -4.33 -2.19 -16.77
N LEU A 55 -5.18 -3.05 -16.20
CA LEU A 55 -5.97 -4.00 -17.00
C LEU A 55 -6.97 -3.28 -17.92
N ALA A 56 -7.66 -2.26 -17.42
CA ALA A 56 -8.61 -1.48 -18.23
C ALA A 56 -7.92 -0.68 -19.34
N GLU A 57 -6.75 -0.11 -19.07
CA GLU A 57 -5.91 0.58 -20.07
C GLU A 57 -5.42 -0.40 -21.15
N ALA A 58 -4.95 -1.58 -20.74
CA ALA A 58 -4.54 -2.63 -21.67
C ALA A 58 -5.70 -3.14 -22.54
N ASP A 59 -6.87 -3.37 -21.95
CA ASP A 59 -8.09 -3.78 -22.68
C ASP A 59 -8.58 -2.67 -23.64
N ALA A 60 -8.34 -1.40 -23.30
CA ALA A 60 -8.63 -0.25 -24.16
C ALA A 60 -7.57 -0.02 -25.26
N GLY A 61 -6.45 -0.77 -25.24
CA GLY A 61 -5.33 -0.56 -26.14
C GLY A 61 -4.55 0.74 -25.89
N ASP A 62 -4.69 1.31 -24.69
CA ASP A 62 -4.06 2.56 -24.26
C ASP A 62 -2.60 2.29 -23.86
N PHE A 63 -1.79 1.98 -24.87
CA PHE A 63 -0.36 1.81 -24.75
C PHE A 63 0.36 3.02 -25.36
N ALA A 64 1.51 3.37 -24.81
CA ALA A 64 2.38 4.37 -25.42
C ALA A 64 2.71 3.97 -26.86
N SER A 65 2.59 4.94 -27.77
CA SER A 65 3.01 4.80 -29.15
C SER A 65 4.54 4.76 -29.25
N ASP A 66 5.05 4.17 -30.34
CA ASP A 66 6.50 4.10 -30.61
C ASP A 66 7.18 5.48 -30.53
N ALA A 67 6.49 6.54 -30.95
CA ALA A 67 7.00 7.92 -30.90
C ALA A 67 7.09 8.48 -29.47
N GLU A 68 6.15 8.13 -28.59
CA GLU A 68 6.20 8.51 -27.18
C GLU A 68 7.32 7.77 -26.44
N VAL A 69 7.52 6.50 -26.79
CA VAL A 69 8.62 5.69 -26.27
C VAL A 69 9.97 6.29 -26.68
N GLU A 70 10.15 6.63 -27.97
CA GLU A 70 11.38 7.24 -28.49
C GLU A 70 11.70 8.57 -27.78
N ALA A 71 10.70 9.45 -27.61
CA ALA A 71 10.89 10.74 -26.95
C ALA A 71 11.34 10.61 -25.47
N VAL A 72 10.89 9.57 -24.77
CA VAL A 72 11.33 9.27 -23.40
C VAL A 72 12.78 8.76 -23.40
N PHE A 73 13.14 7.89 -24.35
CA PHE A 73 14.51 7.39 -24.48
C PHE A 73 15.50 8.51 -24.81
N GLU A 74 15.17 9.41 -25.74
CA GLU A 74 16.00 10.58 -26.05
C GLU A 74 16.24 11.45 -24.80
N LYS A 75 15.18 11.72 -24.01
CA LYS A 75 15.28 12.51 -22.77
C LYS A 75 16.17 11.86 -21.71
N LEU A 76 16.12 10.53 -21.57
CA LEU A 76 16.89 9.80 -20.56
C LEU A 76 18.34 9.56 -20.99
N THR A 77 18.61 9.42 -22.29
CA THR A 77 19.94 9.17 -22.84
C THR A 77 20.74 10.44 -23.12
N HIS A 78 20.08 11.59 -23.33
CA HIS A 78 20.72 12.90 -23.47
C HIS A 78 20.85 13.68 -22.15
N ALA A 79 20.49 13.08 -21.00
CA ALA A 79 20.68 13.69 -19.69
C ALA A 79 22.14 13.56 -19.15
N HIS A 80 23.12 13.28 -20.02
CA HIS A 80 24.52 13.08 -19.68
C HIS A 80 25.45 14.04 -20.44
#